data_AF-A0A3E5EPD6-F1
#
_entry.id   AF-A0A3E5EPD6-F1
#
_cell.length_a   1.000
_cell.length_b   1.000
_cell.length_c   1.000
_cell.angle_alpha   90.00
_cell.angle_beta   90.00
_cell.angle_gamma   90.00
#
_symmetry.space_group_name_H-M   'P 1'
#
loop_
_entity.id
_entity.type
_entity.pdbx_description
1 polymer ?
#
loop_
_entity_poly.entity_id
_entity_poly.type
_entity_poly.pdbx_seq_one_letter_code
_entity_poly.pdbx_strand_id
1 'polypeptide(L)' 'MARNRYPGTCYCCGKKVPTGYGHFERYKGGWRIKCVKCASGRVVRDSDKEVKRAIRLREEKYD' A
#
# COMPACT_ATOMS: atom_id res chain seq x y z
N MET A 1 -7.42 -0.23 -8.11
CA MET A 1 -6.96 0.75 -7.10
C MET A 1 -5.45 0.62 -6.95
N ALA A 2 -4.69 1.71 -7.15
CA ALA A 2 -3.22 1.66 -7.10
C ALA A 2 -2.73 1.19 -5.72
N ARG A 3 -1.58 0.51 -5.68
CA ARG A 3 -0.93 0.13 -4.42
C ARG A 3 -0.33 1.35 -3.73
N ASN A 4 -0.19 1.29 -2.40
CA ASN A 4 0.51 2.31 -1.65
C ASN A 4 2.01 2.34 -2.04
N ARG A 5 2.46 3.45 -2.63
CA ARG A 5 3.88 3.70 -2.93
C ARG A 5 4.69 3.89 -1.64
N TYR A 6 4.10 4.53 -0.62
CA TYR A 6 4.74 4.76 0.67
C TYR A 6 4.13 3.87 1.76
N PRO A 7 4.96 3.33 2.68
CA PRO A 7 4.46 2.53 3.79
C PRO A 7 3.69 3.40 4.79
N GLY A 8 2.86 2.76 5.61
CA GLY A 8 2.17 3.45 6.69
C GLY A 8 1.27 2.50 7.47
N THR A 9 0.24 3.00 8.12
CA THR A 9 -0.61 2.21 9.01
C THR A 9 -2.00 2.01 8.41
N CYS A 10 -2.50 0.77 8.47
CA CYS A 10 -3.86 0.46 8.04
C CYS A 10 -4.86 1.10 9.00
N TYR A 11 -5.75 1.97 8.50
CA TYR A 11 -6.77 2.60 9.35
C TYR A 11 -7.83 1.62 9.86
N CYS A 12 -7.95 0.44 9.25
CA CYS A 12 -8.95 -0.58 9.63
C CYS A 12 -8.45 -1.53 10.71
N CYS A 13 -7.19 -1.98 10.64
CA CYS A 13 -6.65 -2.98 11.57
C CYS A 13 -5.43 -2.52 12.38
N GLY A 14 -4.97 -1.28 12.21
CA GLY A 14 -3.86 -0.70 12.95
C GLY A 14 -2.47 -1.27 12.62
N LYS A 15 -2.36 -2.28 11.74
CA LYS A 15 -1.07 -2.89 11.39
C LYS A 15 -0.26 -2.02 10.44
N LYS A 16 1.07 -2.12 10.56
CA LYS A 16 2.02 -1.54 9.59
C LYS A 16 1.82 -2.22 8.23
N VAL A 17 1.76 -1.40 7.18
CA VAL A 17 1.55 -1.79 5.79
C VAL A 17 2.78 -1.38 4.99
N PRO A 18 3.59 -2.34 4.52
CA PRO A 18 4.72 -2.05 3.64
C PRO A 18 4.29 -1.46 2.30
N THR A 19 5.22 -0.87 1.56
CA THR A 19 4.99 -0.44 0.16
C THR A 19 4.46 -1.62 -0.66
N GLY A 20 3.38 -1.41 -1.41
CA GLY A 20 2.76 -2.46 -2.23
C GLY A 20 1.66 -3.27 -1.54
N TYR A 21 1.53 -3.21 -0.21
CA TYR A 21 0.67 -4.09 0.59
C TYR A 21 -0.69 -3.49 0.99
N GLY A 22 -1.00 -2.30 0.51
CA GLY A 22 -2.23 -1.59 0.77
C GLY A 22 -2.65 -0.70 -0.38
N HIS A 23 -3.70 0.07 -0.13
CA HIS A 23 -4.25 1.04 -1.04
C HIS A 23 -4.36 2.39 -0.35
N PHE A 24 -4.08 3.46 -1.11
CA PHE A 24 -4.37 4.80 -0.67
C PHE A 24 -5.84 5.15 -0.89
N GLU A 25 -6.46 5.72 0.13
CA GLU A 25 -7.81 6.26 0.07
C GLU A 25 -7.77 7.73 0.53
N ARG A 26 -8.54 8.59 -0.13
CA ARG A 26 -8.74 9.97 0.30
C ARG A 26 -9.68 9.99 1.51
N TYR A 27 -9.32 10.76 2.53
CA TYR A 27 -10.17 10.96 3.71
C TYR A 27 -9.89 12.31 4.36
N LYS A 28 -10.92 13.15 4.50
CA LYS A 28 -10.87 14.47 5.14
C LYS A 28 -9.66 15.33 4.71
N GLY A 29 -9.45 15.48 3.40
CA GLY A 29 -8.32 16.25 2.85
C GLY A 29 -6.96 15.54 2.88
N GLY A 30 -6.84 14.44 3.62
CA GLY A 30 -5.62 13.63 3.69
C GLY A 30 -5.69 12.33 2.90
N TRP A 31 -4.62 11.54 3.08
CA TRP A 31 -4.52 10.17 2.58
C TRP A 31 -4.44 9.21 3.75
N ARG A 32 -5.16 8.09 3.66
CA ARG A 32 -5.07 6.96 4.59
C ARG A 32 -4.77 5.68 3.83
N ILE A 33 -4.27 4.67 4.52
CA ILE A 33 -3.96 3.37 3.93
C ILE A 33 -4.95 2.32 4.43
N LYS A 34 -5.52 1.53 3.51
CA LYS A 34 -6.20 0.26 3.83
C LYS A 34 -5.33 -0.89 3.34
N CYS A 35 -4.97 -1.83 4.20
CA CYS A 35 -4.22 -3.01 3.76
C CYS A 35 -5.09 -3.91 2.87
N VAL A 36 -4.46 -4.66 1.97
CA VAL A 36 -5.19 -5.50 1.00
C VAL A 36 -6.01 -6.57 1.68
N LYS A 37 -5.50 -7.14 2.77
CA LYS A 37 -6.23 -8.12 3.57
C LYS A 37 -7.54 -7.54 4.12
N CYS A 38 -7.53 -6.31 4.64
CA CYS A 38 -8.76 -5.64 5.09
C CYS A 38 -9.65 -5.17 3.93
N ALA A 39 -9.08 -4.88 2.75
CA ALA A 39 -9.85 -4.44 1.60
C ALA A 39 -10.56 -5.59 0.88
N SER A 40 -9.92 -6.74 0.74
CA SER A 40 -10.39 -7.83 -0.11
C SER A 40 -10.14 -9.25 0.44
N GLY A 41 -9.63 -9.40 1.66
CA GLY A 41 -9.24 -10.69 2.24
C GLY A 41 -7.98 -11.34 1.64
N ARG A 42 -7.47 -10.83 0.52
CA ARG A 42 -6.37 -11.43 -0.24
C ARG A 42 -5.04 -11.31 0.50
N VAL A 43 -4.26 -12.39 0.49
CA VAL A 43 -2.86 -12.39 0.92
C VAL A 43 -1.99 -11.86 -0.22
N VAL A 44 -1.16 -10.88 0.09
CA VAL A 44 -0.20 -10.26 -0.84
C VAL A 44 1.18 -10.84 -0.57
N ARG A 45 1.97 -11.05 -1.62
CA ARG A 45 3.35 -11.56 -1.55
C ARG A 45 4.30 -10.57 -2.21
N ASP A 46 5.57 -10.59 -1.81
CA ASP A 46 6.62 -9.74 -2.41
C ASP A 46 6.83 -10.02 -3.90
N SER A 47 6.51 -11.25 -4.34
CA SER A 47 6.58 -11.64 -5.74
C SER A 47 5.48 -11.04 -6.62
N ASP A 48 4.41 -10.49 -6.04
CA ASP A 48 3.29 -9.92 -6.78
C ASP A 48 3.78 -8.75 -7.65
N LYS A 49 3.39 -8.73 -8.93
CA LYS A 49 3.77 -7.67 -9.89
C LYS A 49 3.45 -6.27 -9.37
N GLU A 50 2.30 -6.12 -8.69
CA GLU A 50 1.85 -4.86 -8.10
C GLU A 50 2.74 -4.38 -6.94
N VAL A 51 3.31 -5.30 -6.16
CA VAL A 51 4.24 -4.96 -5.07
C VAL A 51 5.56 -4.52 -5.65
N LYS A 52 6.13 -5.31 -6.58
CA LYS A 52 7.38 -4.95 -7.28
C LYS A 52 7.28 -3.60 -7.98
N ARG A 53 6.16 -3.33 -8.64
CA ARG A 53 5.90 -2.04 -9.28
C ARG A 53 5.86 -0.89 -8.28
N ALA A 54 5.20 -1.07 -7.13
CA ALA A 54 5.13 -0.04 -6.10
C ALA A 54 6.51 0.27 -5.47
N ILE A 55 7.33 -0.77 -5.27
CA ILE A 55 8.70 -0.65 -4.76
C ILE A 55 9.56 0.12 -5.76
N ARG A 56 9.60 -0.33 -7.03
CA ARG A 56 10.36 0.34 -8.09
C ARG A 56 9.98 1.82 -8.20
N LEU A 57 8.69 2.12 -8.26
CA LEU A 57 8.22 3.50 -8.28
C LEU A 57 8.72 4.29 -7.06
N ARG A 58 8.74 3.70 -5.86
CA ARG A 58 9.26 4.41 -4.68
C ARG A 58 10.76 4.71 -4.81
N GLU A 59 11.53 3.79 -5.35
CA GLU A 59 13.00 3.88 -5.49
C GLU A 59 13.43 4.83 -6.61
N GLU A 60 12.77 4.78 -7.78
CA GLU A 60 13.03 5.67 -8.94
C GLU A 60 12.87 7.16 -8.65
N LYS A 61 12.28 7.54 -7.51
CA LYS A 61 12.06 8.94 -7.14
C LYS A 61 13.28 9.58 -6.43
N TYR A 62 14.38 8.85 -6.29
CA TYR A 62 15.60 9.28 -5.62
C TYR A 62 16.83 9.40 -6.55
N ASP A 63 16.62 9.26 -7.86
CA ASP A 63 17.54 9.69 -8.94
C ASP A 63 17.07 11.07 -9.47
#